data_AF-A0A523IDD1-F1
#
_entry.id   AF-A0A523IDD1-F1
#
_cell.length_a   1.000
_cell.length_b   1.000
_cell.length_c   1.000
_cell.angle_alpha   90.00
_cell.angle_beta   90.00
_cell.angle_gamma   90.00
#
_symmetry.space_group_name_H-M   'P 1'
#
loop_
_entity.id
_entity.type
_entity.pdbx_description
1 polymer ?
#
loop_
_entity_poly.entity_id
_entity_poly.type
_entity_poly.pdbx_seq_one_letter_code
_entity_poly.pdbx_strand_id
1 'polypeptide(L)'
;MVVPHYVKEDRQLSIFKRGHDSNKDSWSEFRIRYPEKVGQPKSVAVGDIDMDGNPDLVFATEFVFGDGRGIVWLRFNQSPFDSTWQAFDISGSKGTKFDLSQLIDMDGDGDLDVVNTEEHHNAEGGNSGLGLIWYENPVK
;
A
#
# COMPACT_ATOMS: atom_id res chain seq x y z
N MET A 1 -7.64 -12.35 -0.88
CA MET A 1 -6.54 -11.89 -1.75
C MET A 1 -6.78 -10.42 -2.03
N VAL A 2 -5.84 -9.56 -1.71
CA VAL A 2 -5.91 -8.15 -2.09
C VAL A 2 -5.12 -8.03 -3.39
N VAL A 3 -5.74 -7.50 -4.44
CA VAL A 3 -5.05 -7.29 -5.73
C VAL A 3 -5.14 -5.80 -6.01
N PRO A 4 -4.00 -5.12 -6.20
CA PRO A 4 -4.04 -3.76 -6.69
C PRO A 4 -4.63 -3.80 -8.11
N HIS A 5 -5.75 -3.13 -8.31
CA HIS A 5 -6.38 -3.01 -9.61
C HIS A 5 -6.20 -1.58 -10.08
N TYR A 6 -5.46 -1.36 -11.17
CA TYR A 6 -5.35 -0.04 -11.76
C TYR A 6 -6.23 0.03 -13.01
N VAL A 7 -7.38 0.70 -12.88
CA VAL A 7 -8.01 1.35 -14.03
C VAL A 7 -7.72 2.82 -13.89
N LYS A 8 -7.03 3.40 -14.87
CA LYS A 8 -6.57 4.81 -14.90
C LYS A 8 -7.64 5.87 -14.59
N GLU A 9 -8.92 5.48 -14.61
CA GLU A 9 -10.07 6.36 -14.39
C GLU A 9 -10.85 6.05 -13.10
N ASP A 10 -10.51 4.98 -12.37
CA ASP A 10 -11.24 4.60 -11.16
C ASP A 10 -10.26 4.36 -9.99
N ARG A 11 -10.21 5.31 -9.06
CA ARG A 11 -9.30 5.35 -7.90
C ARG A 11 -9.66 4.30 -6.84
N GLN A 12 -9.50 3.02 -7.17
CA GLN A 12 -9.98 1.92 -6.35
C GLN A 12 -8.95 0.79 -6.20
N LEU A 13 -8.91 0.18 -5.02
CA LEU A 13 -8.26 -1.11 -4.76
C LEU A 13 -9.34 -2.20 -4.65
N SER A 14 -9.04 -3.41 -5.11
CA SER A 14 -9.99 -4.53 -5.05
C SER A 14 -9.56 -5.57 -4.01
N ILE A 15 -10.46 -5.88 -3.09
CA ILE A 15 -10.36 -7.04 -2.20
C ILE A 15 -11.20 -8.17 -2.77
N PHE A 16 -10.55 -9.30 -3.05
CA PHE A 16 -11.22 -10.52 -3.45
C PHE A 16 -11.35 -11.47 -2.26
N LYS A 17 -12.60 -11.69 -1.84
CA LYS A 17 -12.95 -12.67 -0.81
C LYS A 17 -13.30 -14.00 -1.48
N ARG A 18 -12.60 -15.06 -1.11
CA ARG A 18 -12.94 -16.42 -1.55
C ARG A 18 -14.17 -16.90 -0.76
N GLY A 19 -15.21 -17.31 -1.47
CA GLY A 19 -16.30 -18.11 -0.93
C GLY A 19 -15.98 -19.59 -1.15
N HIS A 20 -16.15 -20.41 -0.12
CA HIS A 20 -15.99 -21.86 -0.22
C HIS A 20 -17.30 -22.53 0.15
N ASP A 21 -18.16 -22.73 -0.85
CA ASP A 21 -19.23 -23.72 -0.74
C ASP A 21 -18.68 -25.08 -1.14
N SER A 22 -19.17 -26.14 -0.50
CA SER A 22 -18.59 -27.49 -0.49
C SER A 22 -18.30 -28.13 -1.87
N ASN A 23 -18.75 -27.53 -2.97
CA ASN A 23 -18.54 -28.03 -4.34
C ASN A 23 -18.12 -26.94 -5.36
N LYS A 24 -17.84 -25.69 -4.97
CA LYS A 24 -17.43 -24.65 -5.93
C LYS A 24 -16.69 -23.49 -5.26
N ASP A 25 -15.55 -23.13 -5.85
CA ASP A 25 -14.88 -21.88 -5.53
C ASP A 25 -15.63 -20.69 -6.15
N SER A 26 -15.89 -19.68 -5.32
CA SER A 26 -16.41 -18.39 -5.76
C SER A 26 -15.54 -17.25 -5.23
N TRP A 27 -15.59 -16.11 -5.91
CA TRP A 27 -14.89 -14.89 -5.49
C TRP A 27 -15.86 -13.72 -5.52
N SER A 28 -15.89 -12.95 -4.44
CA SER A 28 -16.60 -11.68 -4.36
C SER A 28 -15.58 -10.54 -4.37
N GLU A 29 -15.80 -9.54 -5.23
CA GLU A 29 -15.00 -8.33 -5.30
C GLU A 29 -15.62 -7.24 -4.40
N PHE A 30 -14.80 -6.64 -3.55
CA PHE A 30 -15.11 -5.45 -2.79
C PHE A 30 -14.13 -4.36 -3.19
N ARG A 31 -14.62 -3.14 -3.44
CA ARG A 31 -13.79 -2.04 -3.93
C ARG A 31 -13.65 -0.96 -2.87
N ILE A 32 -12.42 -0.57 -2.62
CA ILE A 32 -12.03 0.46 -1.66
C ILE A 32 -11.55 1.67 -2.43
N ARG A 33 -12.15 2.83 -2.17
CA ARG A 33 -11.64 4.10 -2.71
C ARG A 33 -10.40 4.55 -1.93
N TYR A 34 -9.31 4.78 -2.64
CA TYR A 34 -8.10 5.38 -2.05
C TYR A 34 -8.11 6.92 -2.17
N PRO A 35 -7.31 7.67 -1.39
CA PRO A 35 -7.46 9.13 -1.26
C PRO A 35 -7.07 9.91 -2.52
N GLU A 36 -7.29 11.22 -2.49
CA GLU A 36 -6.83 12.14 -3.53
C GLU A 36 -5.31 12.34 -3.51
N LYS A 37 -4.77 12.86 -4.62
CA LYS A 37 -3.34 13.15 -4.81
C LYS A 37 -2.43 11.93 -4.66
N VAL A 38 -2.94 10.77 -5.05
CA VAL A 38 -2.22 9.50 -5.10
C VAL A 38 -1.80 9.25 -6.55
N GLY A 39 -0.59 8.74 -6.75
CA GLY A 39 -0.11 8.28 -8.05
C GLY A 39 -0.79 6.99 -8.52
N GLN A 40 -0.15 6.26 -9.44
CA GLN A 40 -0.63 4.93 -9.84
C GLN A 40 -0.17 3.90 -8.79
N PRO A 41 -1.06 3.13 -8.13
CA PRO A 41 -0.65 2.11 -7.18
C PRO A 41 0.21 1.02 -7.85
N LYS A 42 1.36 0.70 -7.25
CA LYS A 42 2.30 -0.32 -7.75
C LYS A 42 2.26 -1.61 -6.97
N SER A 43 2.25 -1.50 -5.65
CA SER A 43 2.19 -2.65 -4.75
C SER A 43 1.32 -2.34 -3.55
N VAL A 44 0.84 -3.42 -2.92
CA VAL A 44 0.10 -3.38 -1.67
C VAL A 44 0.63 -4.46 -0.74
N ALA A 45 0.84 -4.10 0.52
CA ALA A 45 1.15 -4.99 1.61
C ALA A 45 -0.01 -4.96 2.61
N VAL A 46 -0.15 -6.06 3.36
CA VAL A 46 -1.21 -6.23 4.37
C VAL A 46 -0.54 -6.58 5.70
N GLY A 47 -0.86 -5.83 6.75
CA GLY A 47 -0.31 -6.01 8.10
C GLY A 47 -1.06 -5.14 9.10
N ASP A 48 -0.95 -5.44 10.38
CA ASP A 48 -1.55 -4.66 11.48
C ASP A 48 -0.57 -3.53 11.85
N ILE A 49 -0.81 -2.32 11.34
CA ILE A 49 0.16 -1.21 11.43
C ILE A 49 -0.03 -0.43 12.75
N ASP A 50 -1.26 -0.31 13.23
CA ASP A 50 -1.57 0.38 14.49
C ASP A 50 -1.75 -0.54 15.71
N MET A 51 -1.48 -1.84 15.54
CA MET A 51 -1.54 -2.87 16.58
C MET A 51 -2.94 -3.03 17.19
N ASP A 52 -4.00 -2.78 16.42
CA ASP A 52 -5.38 -2.91 16.89
C ASP A 52 -5.95 -4.34 16.71
N GLY A 53 -5.17 -5.24 16.11
CA GLY A 53 -5.54 -6.62 15.80
C GLY A 53 -6.25 -6.80 14.46
N ASN A 54 -6.46 -5.73 13.70
CA ASN A 54 -7.06 -5.74 12.38
C ASN A 54 -6.01 -5.56 11.26
N PRO A 55 -6.19 -6.23 10.12
CA PRO A 55 -5.29 -6.05 8.99
C PRO A 55 -5.54 -4.70 8.29
N ASP A 56 -4.49 -3.91 8.16
CA ASP A 56 -4.44 -2.70 7.35
C ASP A 56 -3.84 -2.96 5.97
N LEU A 57 -3.88 -1.93 5.11
CA LEU A 57 -3.21 -1.92 3.81
C LEU A 57 -2.15 -0.82 3.77
N VAL A 58 -0.97 -1.14 3.27
CA VAL A 58 0.04 -0.14 2.88
C VAL A 58 0.30 -0.28 1.40
N PHE A 59 0.17 0.79 0.62
CA PHE A 59 0.43 0.74 -0.82
C PHE A 59 1.36 1.85 -1.28
N ALA A 60 2.23 1.52 -2.22
CA ALA A 60 3.16 2.45 -2.85
C ALA A 60 2.63 2.90 -4.22
N THR A 61 3.05 4.09 -4.66
CA THR A 61 2.55 4.69 -5.89
C THR A 61 3.65 5.27 -6.75
N GLU A 62 3.51 5.12 -8.06
CA GLU A 62 4.38 5.72 -9.07
C GLU A 62 3.76 6.98 -9.70
N PHE A 63 4.58 7.75 -10.41
CA PHE A 63 4.18 8.99 -11.09
C PHE A 63 3.50 10.02 -10.17
N VAL A 64 4.05 10.17 -8.96
CA VAL A 64 3.64 11.19 -7.98
C VAL A 64 4.37 12.50 -8.27
N PHE A 65 3.63 13.60 -8.37
CA PHE A 65 4.17 14.94 -8.61
C PHE A 65 3.63 15.94 -7.58
N GLY A 66 4.34 17.06 -7.39
CA GLY A 66 3.88 18.15 -6.52
C GLY A 66 3.74 17.72 -5.07
N ASP A 67 2.55 17.89 -4.49
CA ASP A 67 2.20 17.53 -3.11
C ASP A 67 1.53 16.16 -3.00
N GLY A 68 1.78 15.28 -3.98
CA GLY A 68 1.22 13.94 -3.99
C GLY A 68 1.81 12.99 -2.94
N ARG A 69 1.09 11.89 -2.71
CA ARG A 69 1.34 10.87 -1.70
C ARG A 69 2.07 9.69 -2.33
N GLY A 70 3.26 9.35 -1.83
CA GLY A 70 4.10 8.26 -2.33
C GLY A 70 3.69 6.91 -1.77
N ILE A 71 3.69 6.80 -0.44
CA ILE A 71 3.27 5.62 0.31
C ILE A 71 2.10 6.01 1.21
N VAL A 72 1.04 5.21 1.15
CA VAL A 72 -0.22 5.46 1.84
C VAL A 72 -0.59 4.24 2.68
N TRP A 73 -0.96 4.47 3.93
CA TRP A 73 -1.58 3.50 4.82
C TRP A 73 -3.09 3.70 4.84
N LEU A 74 -3.84 2.60 4.73
CA LEU A 74 -5.28 2.56 4.84
C LEU A 74 -5.70 1.66 5.99
N ARG A 75 -6.58 2.17 6.84
CA ARG A 75 -7.25 1.44 7.93
C ARG A 75 -8.76 1.46 7.73
N PHE A 76 -9.43 0.32 7.89
CA PHE A 76 -10.90 0.29 7.83
C PHE A 76 -11.53 0.75 9.15
N ASN A 77 -12.75 1.29 9.09
CA ASN A 77 -13.42 1.79 10.29
C ASN A 77 -14.25 0.72 11.01
N GLN A 78 -15.06 -0.05 10.26
CA GLN A 78 -15.97 -1.04 10.83
C GLN A 78 -15.79 -2.41 10.18
N SER A 79 -15.62 -2.43 8.86
CA SER A 79 -15.48 -3.66 8.10
C SER A 79 -14.40 -3.53 7.02
N PRO A 80 -13.60 -4.57 6.78
CA PRO A 80 -12.64 -4.59 5.67
C PRO A 80 -13.32 -4.58 4.30
N PHE A 81 -14.65 -4.73 4.25
CA PHE A 81 -15.44 -4.68 3.02
C PHE A 81 -16.15 -3.34 2.80
N ASP A 82 -15.90 -2.35 3.67
CA ASP A 82 -16.39 -1.00 3.48
C ASP A 82 -15.73 -0.34 2.26
N SER A 83 -16.49 0.48 1.54
CA SER A 83 -16.00 1.15 0.33
C SER A 83 -15.05 2.31 0.60
N THR A 84 -14.96 2.74 1.85
CA THR A 84 -14.13 3.87 2.30
C THR A 84 -13.33 3.48 3.51
N TRP A 85 -12.01 3.60 3.40
CA TRP A 85 -11.07 3.40 4.49
C TRP A 85 -10.47 4.76 4.88
N GLN A 86 -10.05 4.89 6.14
CA GLN A 86 -9.27 6.04 6.58
C GLN A 86 -7.87 5.95 5.97
N ALA A 87 -7.34 7.08 5.50
CA ALA A 87 -6.04 7.11 4.84
C ALA A 87 -5.05 8.02 5.57
N PHE A 88 -3.82 7.54 5.69
CA PHE A 88 -2.70 8.20 6.33
C PHE A 88 -1.50 8.25 5.38
N ASP A 89 -0.77 9.36 5.42
CA ASP A 89 0.40 9.56 4.59
C ASP A 89 1.64 9.06 5.35
N ILE A 90 2.34 8.09 4.76
CA ILE A 90 3.64 7.64 5.26
C ILE A 90 4.75 8.44 4.57
N SER A 91 4.62 8.66 3.26
CA SER A 91 5.57 9.48 2.50
C SER A 91 4.88 10.38 1.48
N GLY A 92 5.40 11.59 1.32
CA GLY A 92 5.04 12.51 0.24
C GLY A 92 5.94 12.35 -0.98
N SER A 93 5.77 13.24 -1.96
CA SER A 93 6.55 13.27 -3.21
C SER A 93 8.07 13.29 -3.00
N LYS A 94 8.55 13.96 -1.94
CA LYS A 94 9.96 13.96 -1.55
C LYS A 94 10.27 12.68 -0.75
N GLY A 95 11.09 11.80 -1.33
CA GLY A 95 11.37 10.48 -0.76
C GLY A 95 10.43 9.39 -1.25
N THR A 96 9.57 9.67 -2.23
CA THR A 96 8.83 8.62 -2.93
C THR A 96 9.81 7.67 -3.63
N LYS A 97 9.93 6.46 -3.09
CA LYS A 97 10.37 5.28 -3.81
C LYS A 97 9.16 4.39 -4.01
N PHE A 98 9.11 3.72 -5.16
CA PHE A 98 8.01 2.87 -5.54
C PHE A 98 8.57 1.64 -6.22
N ASP A 99 8.04 0.50 -5.79
CA ASP A 99 8.02 -0.78 -6.48
C ASP A 99 7.30 -1.74 -5.53
N LEU A 100 8.06 -2.42 -4.66
CA LEU A 100 7.57 -3.35 -3.67
C LEU A 100 7.57 -2.72 -2.27
N SER A 101 6.41 -2.64 -1.65
CA SER A 101 6.28 -2.46 -0.20
C SER A 101 6.42 -3.80 0.52
N GLN A 102 7.22 -3.83 1.57
CA GLN A 102 7.30 -4.92 2.53
C GLN A 102 7.01 -4.38 3.94
N LEU A 103 6.34 -5.20 4.75
CA LEU A 103 6.10 -4.93 6.16
C LEU A 103 6.94 -5.88 6.98
N ILE A 104 7.81 -5.33 7.83
CA ILE A 104 8.75 -6.10 8.65
C ILE A 104 9.16 -5.25 9.84
N ASP A 105 9.27 -5.86 11.02
CA ASP A 105 9.90 -5.27 12.20
C ASP A 105 11.42 -5.19 11.95
N MET A 106 11.94 -4.02 11.56
CA MET A 106 13.34 -3.85 11.14
C MET A 106 14.27 -3.58 12.31
N ASP A 107 13.78 -2.89 13.35
CA ASP A 107 14.59 -2.51 14.51
C ASP A 107 14.39 -3.43 15.73
N GLY A 108 13.40 -4.33 15.70
CA GLY A 108 13.14 -5.35 16.70
C GLY A 108 12.29 -4.86 17.87
N ASP A 109 11.53 -3.78 17.71
CA ASP A 109 10.69 -3.20 18.77
C ASP A 109 9.30 -3.85 18.89
N GLY A 110 8.92 -4.64 17.88
CA GLY A 110 7.69 -5.42 17.83
C GLY A 110 6.52 -4.77 17.11
N ASP A 111 6.70 -3.62 16.45
CA ASP A 111 5.75 -3.12 15.46
C ASP A 111 6.24 -3.36 14.00
N LEU A 112 5.34 -3.18 13.03
CA LEU A 112 5.67 -3.41 11.62
C LEU A 112 6.10 -2.09 10.97
N ASP A 113 7.33 -2.07 10.46
CA ASP A 113 7.84 -0.97 9.63
C ASP A 113 7.46 -1.11 8.17
N VAL A 114 7.63 -0.02 7.41
CA VAL A 114 7.52 -0.04 5.96
C VAL A 114 8.89 0.02 5.30
N VAL A 115 9.22 -0.99 4.51
CA VAL A 115 10.39 -1.01 3.63
C VAL A 115 9.93 -0.91 2.19
N ASN A 116 10.55 -0.02 1.42
CA ASN A 116 10.23 0.20 0.02
C ASN A 116 11.47 0.18 -0.88
N THR A 117 11.32 -0.40 -2.06
CA THR A 117 12.37 -0.47 -3.10
C THR A 117 12.07 0.47 -4.26
N GLU A 118 13.04 0.61 -5.16
CA GLU A 118 12.91 1.43 -6.36
C GLU A 118 13.10 0.61 -7.62
N GLU A 119 12.16 0.73 -8.56
CA GLU A 119 12.21 0.11 -9.89
C GLU A 119 12.89 1.03 -10.94
N HIS A 120 14.06 1.62 -10.65
CA HIS A 120 14.74 2.49 -11.62
C HIS A 120 16.19 2.08 -11.92
N HIS A 121 16.33 1.20 -12.93
CA HIS A 121 17.61 0.97 -13.61
C HIS A 121 17.89 2.08 -14.65
N ASN A 122 18.22 3.31 -14.21
CA ASN A 122 18.63 4.38 -15.13
C ASN A 122 20.16 4.55 -15.14
N ALA A 123 20.87 3.50 -15.59
CA ALA A 123 22.32 3.55 -15.82
C ALA A 123 22.72 4.58 -16.90
N GLU A 124 21.79 4.99 -17.76
CA GLU A 124 21.97 6.08 -18.72
C GLU A 124 21.03 7.24 -18.37
N GLY A 125 21.58 8.42 -18.08
CA GLY A 125 20.82 9.64 -17.80
C GLY A 125 20.90 10.20 -16.36
N GLY A 126 21.59 9.51 -15.44
CA GLY A 126 21.93 10.07 -14.12
C GLY A 126 20.92 9.84 -12.99
N ASN A 127 19.84 9.07 -13.23
CA ASN A 127 18.91 8.67 -12.18
C ASN A 127 19.44 7.41 -11.49
N SER A 128 20.16 7.58 -10.38
CA SER A 128 20.74 6.48 -9.59
C SER A 128 19.65 5.84 -8.73
N GLY A 129 19.01 4.79 -9.24
CA GLY A 129 17.72 4.37 -8.71
C GLY A 129 17.54 2.91 -8.26
N LEU A 130 18.47 2.35 -7.49
CA LEU A 130 18.29 1.04 -6.82
C LEU A 130 18.30 1.20 -5.29
N GLY A 131 17.68 2.26 -4.80
CA GLY A 131 17.65 2.54 -3.36
C GLY A 131 16.60 1.71 -2.62
N LEU A 132 16.89 1.42 -1.36
CA LEU A 132 15.91 0.97 -0.38
C LEU A 132 15.68 2.13 0.60
N ILE A 133 14.41 2.38 0.94
CA ILE A 133 14.05 3.27 2.05
C ILE A 133 13.30 2.46 3.09
N TRP A 134 13.64 2.71 4.34
CA TRP A 134 12.94 2.21 5.51
C TRP A 134 12.23 3.40 6.20
N TYR A 135 10.99 3.17 6.62
CA TYR A 135 10.18 4.06 7.42
C TYR A 135 9.86 3.35 8.73
N GLU A 136 10.46 3.83 9.81
CA GLU A 136 10.18 3.40 11.19
C GLU A 136 8.73 3.72 11.55
N ASN A 137 8.03 2.73 12.07
CA ASN A 137 6.72 2.91 12.68
C ASN A 137 6.92 3.33 14.15
N PRO A 138 6.38 4.50 14.57
CA PRO A 138 6.65 5.01 15.92
C PRO A 138 5.61 4.53 16.95
N VAL A 139 4.94 3.40 16.70
CA VAL A 139 3.89 2.91 17.60
C VAL A 139 4.51 2.31 18.87
N LYS A 140 5.73 1.78 18.78
CA LYS A 140 6.49 1.22 19.91
C LYS A 140 7.70 2.03 20.37
#